data_AF-A0A6A6AUP0-F1
#
_entry.id   AF-A0A6A6AUP0-F1
#
_cell.length_a   1.000
_cell.length_b   1.000
_cell.length_c   1.000
_cell.angle_alpha   90.00
_cell.angle_beta   90.00
_cell.angle_gamma   90.00
#
_symmetry.space_group_name_H-M   'P 1'
#
loop_
_entity.id
_entity.type
_entity.pdbx_description
1 polymer ?
#
loop_
_entity_poly.entity_id
_entity_poly.type
_entity_poly.pdbx_seq_one_letter_code
_entity_poly.pdbx_strand_id
1 'polypeptide(L)'
;MVGSLNVVMHAPSAAIQALIAIGPTTVSLTTERCLPNASPHHPSFLRNISLDTVSPSEWNTHVLPYISTLTFDIACNPDVHYLSRILTSPQLPRLHTAITTLSLSGHHWFSGVMLNRHNNPYLTTAAMLPNLQDLTFTMHTAGVTTSVYGERRMVEIERTDPVESRARRTLRVENVVQRYGIDAVFACAALRKVRVDYVESELTLEHCRHGDPYGVIVELQAYLVSGFAQRGRTVRVDVRRA
;
A
#
# COMPACT_ATOMS: atom_id res chain seq x y z
N MET A 1 39.72 37.43 16.57
CA MET A 1 39.97 36.02 16.25
C MET A 1 38.67 35.43 15.74
N VAL A 2 38.54 35.29 14.43
CA VAL A 2 37.39 34.66 13.78
C VAL A 2 37.72 33.19 13.67
N GLY A 3 37.08 32.35 14.47
CA GLY A 3 37.24 30.89 14.42
C GLY A 3 36.51 30.36 13.20
N SER A 4 37.27 29.98 12.16
CA SER A 4 36.75 29.30 10.98
C SER A 4 36.16 27.95 11.39
N LEU A 5 34.82 27.83 11.31
CA LEU A 5 34.12 26.56 11.36
C LEU A 5 34.52 25.75 10.11
N ASN A 6 35.46 24.82 10.28
CA ASN A 6 35.69 23.76 9.32
C ASN A 6 34.44 22.88 9.27
N VAL A 7 33.54 23.19 8.32
CA VAL A 7 32.52 22.25 7.87
C VAL A 7 33.28 21.15 7.13
N VAL A 8 33.62 20.08 7.85
CA VAL A 8 34.11 18.85 7.24
C VAL A 8 32.94 18.30 6.43
N MET A 9 32.90 18.59 5.13
CA MET A 9 32.04 17.87 4.21
C MET A 9 32.56 16.43 4.14
N HIS A 10 31.99 15.54 4.95
CA HIS A 10 32.19 14.11 4.76
C HIS A 10 31.53 13.74 3.43
N ALA A 11 32.37 13.37 2.45
CA ALA A 11 31.89 12.75 1.23
C ALA A 11 31.10 11.49 1.62
N PRO A 12 29.93 11.23 1.00
CA PRO A 12 29.16 10.02 1.26
C PRO A 12 30.05 8.78 1.11
N SER A 13 29.93 7.84 2.04
CA SER A 13 30.55 6.52 1.92
C SER A 13 30.27 5.92 0.54
N ALA A 14 31.31 5.40 -0.11
CA ALA A 14 31.22 4.79 -1.43
C ALA A 14 30.12 3.70 -1.53
N ALA A 15 29.81 3.05 -0.40
CA ALA A 15 28.72 2.07 -0.31
C ALA A 15 27.32 2.70 -0.53
N ILE A 16 27.08 3.91 -0.02
CA ILE A 16 25.80 4.60 -0.19
C ILE A 16 25.64 5.08 -1.63
N GLN A 17 26.71 5.58 -2.24
CA GLN A 17 26.70 5.96 -3.67
C GLN A 17 26.46 4.75 -4.58
N ALA A 18 27.08 3.61 -4.28
CA ALA A 18 26.88 2.38 -5.04
C ALA A 18 25.44 1.86 -4.96
N LEU A 19 24.78 1.95 -3.79
CA LEU A 19 23.38 1.58 -3.63
C LEU A 19 22.43 2.48 -4.42
N ILE A 20 22.68 3.79 -4.41
CA ILE A 20 21.88 4.78 -5.16
C ILE A 20 21.96 4.52 -6.68
N ALA A 21 23.11 4.03 -7.17
CA ALA A 21 23.34 3.78 -8.60
C ALA A 21 22.55 2.57 -9.18
N ILE A 22 22.00 1.68 -8.33
CA ILE A 22 21.30 0.46 -8.77
C ILE A 22 19.87 0.77 -9.27
N GLY A 23 19.34 1.96 -8.99
CA GLY A 23 17.99 2.38 -9.40
C GLY A 23 16.89 2.00 -8.40
N PRO A 24 15.62 2.32 -8.72
CA PRO A 24 14.50 2.10 -7.81
C PRO A 24 14.37 0.61 -7.50
N THR A 25 14.50 0.25 -6.23
CA THR A 25 14.41 -1.13 -5.76
C THR A 25 13.09 -1.32 -4.99
N THR A 26 12.40 -2.43 -5.26
CA THR A 26 11.24 -2.84 -4.48
C THR A 26 11.70 -3.56 -3.21
N VAL A 27 11.32 -3.03 -2.05
CA VAL A 27 11.51 -3.67 -0.75
C VAL A 27 10.24 -4.46 -0.42
N SER A 28 10.27 -5.78 -0.57
CA SER A 28 9.19 -6.64 -0.11
C SER A 28 9.26 -6.82 1.40
N LEU A 29 8.24 -6.34 2.12
CA LEU A 29 8.17 -6.49 3.58
C LEU A 29 7.99 -7.95 4.00
N THR A 30 7.35 -8.77 3.15
CA THR A 30 7.28 -10.22 3.36
C THR A 30 8.68 -10.82 3.37
N THR A 31 9.52 -10.50 2.37
CA THR A 31 10.90 -11.00 2.32
C THR A 31 11.70 -10.50 3.52
N GLU A 32 11.64 -9.20 3.83
CA GLU A 32 12.35 -8.61 4.97
C GLU A 32 12.02 -9.31 6.30
N ARG A 33 10.73 -9.56 6.54
CA ARG A 33 10.23 -10.20 7.77
C ARG A 33 10.61 -11.68 7.87
N CYS A 34 10.72 -12.38 6.73
CA CYS A 34 10.98 -13.82 6.68
C CYS A 34 12.48 -14.18 6.67
N LEU A 35 13.39 -13.19 6.63
CA LEU A 35 14.83 -13.46 6.69
C LEU A 35 15.23 -14.07 8.04
N PRO A 36 16.24 -14.97 8.06
CA PRO A 36 16.88 -15.37 9.31
C PRO A 36 17.43 -14.14 10.03
N ASN A 37 17.10 -13.98 11.32
CA ASN A 37 17.43 -12.82 12.14
C ASN A 37 16.80 -11.48 11.67
N ALA A 38 15.64 -11.53 11.01
CA ALA A 38 14.87 -10.33 10.66
C ALA A 38 14.68 -9.42 11.88
N SER A 39 15.15 -8.19 11.76
CA SER A 39 15.04 -7.17 12.81
C SER A 39 14.45 -5.89 12.24
N PRO A 40 13.32 -5.40 12.79
CA PRO A 40 12.76 -4.10 12.40
C PRO A 40 13.71 -2.92 12.68
N HIS A 41 14.69 -3.12 13.58
CA HIS A 41 15.67 -2.11 13.96
C HIS A 41 16.88 -2.05 13.03
N HIS A 42 17.16 -3.14 12.32
CA HIS A 42 18.26 -3.27 11.37
C HIS A 42 17.74 -3.97 10.10
N PRO A 43 16.86 -3.30 9.32
CA PRO A 43 16.25 -3.93 8.17
C PRO A 43 17.29 -4.22 7.09
N SER A 44 17.08 -5.30 6.33
CA SER A 44 18.06 -5.85 5.42
C SER A 44 18.25 -4.96 4.17
N PHE A 45 17.25 -4.17 3.80
CA PHE A 45 17.39 -3.15 2.76
C PHE A 45 18.40 -2.04 3.12
N LEU A 46 18.83 -1.95 4.38
CA LEU A 46 19.91 -1.08 4.86
C LEU A 46 21.16 -1.86 5.31
N ARG A 47 21.30 -3.15 4.99
CA ARG A 47 22.38 -4.03 5.50
C ARG A 47 23.81 -3.54 5.23
N ASN A 48 24.00 -2.72 4.19
CA ASN A 48 25.29 -2.17 3.79
C ASN A 48 25.58 -0.82 4.47
N ILE A 49 24.68 -0.34 5.33
CA ILE A 49 24.80 0.91 6.08
C ILE A 49 24.98 0.53 7.55
N SER A 50 26.11 0.93 8.13
CA SER A 50 26.35 0.74 9.55
C SER A 50 25.54 1.77 10.34
N LEU A 51 24.35 1.36 10.79
CA LEU A 51 23.42 2.24 11.51
C LEU A 51 23.99 2.78 12.83
N ASP A 52 24.95 2.06 13.44
CA ASP A 52 25.60 2.48 14.68
C ASP A 52 26.66 3.56 14.47
N THR A 53 27.17 3.71 13.25
CA THR A 53 28.27 4.64 12.93
C THR A 53 27.89 5.74 11.96
N VAL A 54 26.72 5.64 11.31
CA VAL A 54 26.23 6.67 10.39
C VAL A 54 25.99 7.98 11.14
N SER A 55 26.62 9.06 10.68
CA SER A 55 26.41 10.36 11.29
C SER A 55 24.99 10.87 11.02
N PRO A 56 24.41 11.72 11.88
CA PRO A 56 23.13 12.36 11.60
C PRO A 56 23.10 13.13 10.27
N SER A 57 24.24 13.71 9.86
CA SER A 57 24.34 14.38 8.56
C SER A 57 24.16 13.38 7.42
N GLU A 58 24.94 12.30 7.40
CA GLU A 58 24.87 11.28 6.34
C GLU A 58 23.49 10.62 6.27
N TRP A 59 22.86 10.39 7.42
CA TRP A 59 21.50 9.88 7.50
C TRP A 59 20.52 10.78 6.74
N ASN A 60 20.55 12.09 7.01
CA ASN A 60 19.63 13.04 6.39
C ASN A 60 19.98 13.37 4.92
N THR A 61 21.27 13.39 4.55
CA THR A 61 21.71 13.81 3.20
C THR A 61 21.85 12.66 2.21
N HIS A 62 21.97 11.42 2.67
CA HIS A 62 22.20 10.27 1.79
C HIS A 62 21.24 9.10 2.04
N VAL A 63 21.05 8.70 3.30
CA VAL A 63 20.26 7.50 3.62
C VAL A 63 18.76 7.72 3.41
N LEU A 64 18.19 8.80 3.96
CA LEU A 64 16.78 9.14 3.75
C LEU A 64 16.46 9.42 2.26
N PRO A 65 17.30 10.17 1.50
CA PRO A 65 17.13 10.31 0.06
C PRO A 65 17.23 8.99 -0.72
N TYR A 66 18.07 8.04 -0.32
CA TYR A 66 18.08 6.71 -0.91
C TYR A 66 16.76 5.98 -0.66
N ILE A 67 16.25 5.99 0.58
CA ILE A 67 14.99 5.35 0.94
C ILE A 67 13.80 5.91 0.14
N SER A 68 13.80 7.21 -0.18
CA SER A 68 12.73 7.84 -0.97
C SER A 68 12.70 7.43 -2.45
N THR A 69 13.69 6.65 -2.90
CA THR A 69 13.68 6.01 -4.23
C THR A 69 13.11 4.58 -4.20
N LEU A 70 12.87 4.03 -3.01
CA LEU A 70 12.42 2.65 -2.83
C LEU A 70 10.89 2.55 -2.90
N THR A 71 10.40 1.43 -3.44
CA THR A 71 8.99 1.05 -3.34
C THR A 71 8.81 0.01 -2.24
N PHE A 72 8.03 0.34 -1.22
CA PHE A 72 7.74 -0.60 -0.14
C PHE A 72 6.49 -1.41 -0.49
N ASP A 73 6.65 -2.73 -0.62
CA ASP A 73 5.59 -3.65 -1.00
C ASP A 73 5.05 -4.42 0.21
N ILE A 74 3.77 -4.22 0.51
CA ILE A 74 3.03 -4.82 1.61
C ILE A 74 2.04 -5.83 1.01
N ALA A 75 2.26 -7.11 1.31
CA ALA A 75 1.40 -8.17 0.78
C ALA A 75 0.35 -8.64 1.80
N CYS A 76 0.62 -8.50 3.11
CA CYS A 76 -0.27 -9.05 4.14
C CYS A 76 -0.25 -8.25 5.46
N ASN A 77 -1.18 -8.55 6.37
CA ASN A 77 -1.28 -7.89 7.68
C ASN A 77 0.02 -8.00 8.52
N PRO A 78 0.70 -9.16 8.59
CA PRO A 78 2.01 -9.25 9.24
C PRO A 78 3.04 -8.24 8.73
N ASP A 79 2.99 -7.88 7.44
CA ASP A 79 3.89 -6.90 6.84
C ASP A 79 3.57 -5.48 7.32
N VAL A 80 2.28 -5.16 7.51
CA VAL A 80 1.85 -3.90 8.15
C VAL A 80 2.42 -3.78 9.56
N HIS A 81 2.29 -4.85 10.36
CA HIS A 81 2.84 -4.87 11.72
C HIS A 81 4.36 -4.76 11.72
N TYR A 82 5.05 -5.41 10.79
CA TYR A 82 6.49 -5.32 10.66
C TYR A 82 6.92 -3.91 10.27
N LEU A 83 6.32 -3.32 9.23
CA LEU A 83 6.60 -1.95 8.81
C LEU A 83 6.35 -0.95 9.96
N SER A 84 5.25 -1.08 10.69
CA SER A 84 4.96 -0.23 11.86
C SER A 84 6.09 -0.25 12.90
N ARG A 85 6.70 -1.42 13.14
CA ARG A 85 7.88 -1.56 14.02
C ARG A 85 9.13 -0.91 13.43
N ILE A 86 9.34 -0.98 12.11
CA ILE A 86 10.44 -0.27 11.44
C ILE A 86 10.24 1.24 11.58
N LEU A 87 9.03 1.76 11.32
CA LEU A 87 8.72 3.19 11.34
C LEU A 87 8.85 3.84 12.73
N THR A 88 8.68 3.02 13.79
CA THR A 88 8.81 3.43 15.19
C THR A 88 10.18 3.10 15.79
N SER A 89 11.09 2.54 14.99
CA SER A 89 12.43 2.19 15.43
C SER A 89 13.26 3.42 15.82
N PRO A 90 13.82 3.48 17.05
CA PRO A 90 14.73 4.56 17.43
C PRO A 90 16.00 4.61 16.59
N GLN A 91 16.46 3.47 16.06
CA GLN A 91 17.63 3.39 15.18
C GLN A 91 17.38 3.98 13.77
N LEU A 92 16.12 4.25 13.41
CA LEU A 92 15.72 4.71 12.07
C LEU A 92 14.97 6.06 12.17
N PRO A 93 15.62 7.12 12.67
CA PRO A 93 14.94 8.37 12.96
C PRO A 93 14.33 8.96 11.69
N ARG A 94 13.08 9.41 11.76
CA ARG A 94 12.34 10.07 10.67
C ARG A 94 12.16 9.20 9.41
N LEU A 95 12.32 7.89 9.49
CA LEU A 95 12.15 6.99 8.35
C LEU A 95 10.79 7.15 7.66
N HIS A 96 9.71 7.33 8.42
CA HIS A 96 8.36 7.56 7.89
C HIS A 96 8.26 8.77 6.95
N THR A 97 9.15 9.76 7.07
CA THR A 97 9.20 10.92 6.17
C THR A 97 9.91 10.62 4.85
N ALA A 98 10.69 9.54 4.77
CA ALA A 98 11.41 9.16 3.56
C ALA A 98 10.62 8.19 2.68
N ILE A 99 9.61 7.49 3.20
CA ILE A 99 8.79 6.59 2.39
C ILE A 99 7.83 7.40 1.51
N THR A 100 8.07 7.37 0.20
CA THR A 100 7.34 8.12 -0.83
C THR A 100 6.48 7.22 -1.72
N THR A 101 6.78 5.92 -1.79
CA THR A 101 6.08 4.97 -2.67
C THR A 101 5.70 3.69 -1.92
N LEU A 102 4.40 3.37 -1.94
CA LEU A 102 3.84 2.18 -1.31
C LEU A 102 3.05 1.34 -2.33
N SER A 103 3.31 0.04 -2.33
CA SER A 103 2.57 -0.97 -3.09
C SER A 103 1.83 -1.88 -2.13
N LEU A 104 0.52 -2.02 -2.34
CA LEU A 104 -0.39 -2.88 -1.60
C LEU A 104 -0.82 -4.03 -2.54
N SER A 105 0.09 -4.97 -2.80
CA SER A 105 -0.01 -5.97 -3.89
C SER A 105 -0.71 -7.27 -3.51
N GLY A 106 -0.50 -7.77 -2.29
CA GLY A 106 -1.02 -9.09 -1.86
C GLY A 106 -2.53 -9.17 -1.62
N HIS A 107 -3.29 -8.19 -2.12
CA HIS A 107 -4.65 -7.88 -1.69
C HIS A 107 -5.74 -8.61 -2.49
N HIS A 108 -5.49 -9.85 -2.92
CA HIS A 108 -6.58 -10.71 -3.42
C HIS A 108 -7.69 -10.85 -2.35
N TRP A 109 -7.35 -10.67 -1.07
CA TRP A 109 -8.26 -10.49 0.05
C TRP A 109 -8.01 -9.14 0.75
N PHE A 110 -8.31 -8.02 0.10
CA PHE A 110 -8.52 -6.75 0.79
C PHE A 110 -9.59 -7.03 1.87
N SER A 111 -9.20 -7.32 3.11
CA SER A 111 -10.16 -7.68 4.15
C SER A 111 -10.92 -6.40 4.44
N GLY A 112 -12.18 -6.34 4.01
CA GLY A 112 -12.99 -5.15 4.19
C GLY A 112 -13.04 -4.69 5.65
N VAL A 113 -13.40 -3.43 5.83
CA VAL A 113 -13.94 -2.89 7.07
C VAL A 113 -15.12 -3.78 7.47
N MET A 114 -14.98 -4.50 8.58
CA MET A 114 -15.99 -5.40 9.14
C MET A 114 -16.40 -4.86 10.51
N LEU A 115 -17.42 -5.44 11.15
CA LEU A 115 -17.92 -5.01 12.46
C LEU A 115 -16.82 -4.86 13.53
N ASN A 116 -15.74 -5.66 13.44
CA ASN A 116 -14.61 -5.62 14.39
C ASN A 116 -13.42 -4.77 13.90
N ARG A 117 -13.51 -4.12 12.74
CA ARG A 117 -12.45 -3.30 12.13
C ARG A 117 -13.06 -2.04 11.52
N HIS A 118 -12.96 -0.94 12.24
CA HIS A 118 -13.48 0.37 11.81
C HIS A 118 -12.73 0.98 10.64
N ASN A 119 -11.46 0.58 10.43
CA ASN A 119 -10.59 1.11 9.39
C ASN A 119 -9.82 -0.01 8.68
N ASN A 120 -9.42 0.25 7.44
CA ASN A 120 -8.50 -0.62 6.72
C ASN A 120 -7.05 -0.35 7.18
N PRO A 121 -6.35 -1.32 7.80
CA PRO A 121 -5.02 -1.08 8.39
C PRO A 121 -3.96 -0.71 7.35
N TYR A 122 -4.10 -1.14 6.10
CA TYR A 122 -3.17 -0.81 5.03
C TYR A 122 -3.28 0.67 4.64
N LEU A 123 -4.52 1.15 4.44
CA LEU A 123 -4.77 2.56 4.12
C LEU A 123 -4.50 3.47 5.33
N THR A 124 -4.74 2.99 6.55
CA THR A 124 -4.31 3.69 7.77
C THR A 124 -2.79 3.83 7.82
N THR A 125 -2.04 2.79 7.47
CA THR A 125 -0.57 2.84 7.41
C THR A 125 -0.10 3.82 6.34
N ALA A 126 -0.72 3.81 5.16
CA ALA A 126 -0.44 4.77 4.10
C ALA A 126 -0.67 6.23 4.56
N ALA A 127 -1.76 6.49 5.28
CA ALA A 127 -2.08 7.82 5.81
C ALA A 127 -1.08 8.31 6.87
N MET A 128 -0.34 7.42 7.54
CA MET A 128 0.71 7.79 8.49
C MET A 128 2.02 8.24 7.83
N LEU A 129 2.14 8.11 6.50
CA LEU A 129 3.34 8.48 5.75
C LEU A 129 3.17 9.89 5.17
N PRO A 130 3.73 10.95 5.81
CA PRO A 130 3.43 12.33 5.46
C PRO A 130 3.87 12.72 4.04
N ASN A 131 4.89 12.04 3.51
CA ASN A 131 5.48 12.32 2.20
C ASN A 131 5.14 11.25 1.15
N LEU A 132 4.12 10.42 1.39
CA LEU A 132 3.68 9.41 0.43
C LEU A 132 3.14 10.09 -0.84
N GLN A 133 3.80 9.86 -1.97
CA GLN A 133 3.49 10.44 -3.28
C GLN A 133 2.78 9.43 -4.19
N ASP A 134 3.16 8.16 -4.11
CA ASP A 134 2.66 7.10 -4.98
C ASP A 134 2.08 5.95 -4.15
N LEU A 135 0.80 5.65 -4.38
CA LEU A 135 0.11 4.51 -3.77
C LEU A 135 -0.42 3.59 -4.86
N THR A 136 -0.05 2.32 -4.81
CA THR A 136 -0.66 1.27 -5.64
C THR A 136 -1.42 0.32 -4.74
N PHE A 137 -2.65 -0.06 -5.10
CA PHE A 137 -3.37 -1.14 -4.43
C PHE A 137 -4.09 -2.04 -5.41
N THR A 138 -4.16 -3.33 -5.08
CA THR A 138 -4.79 -4.34 -5.93
C THR A 138 -6.21 -4.64 -5.47
N MET A 139 -7.15 -4.75 -6.42
CA MET A 139 -8.53 -5.16 -6.20
C MET A 139 -8.90 -6.35 -7.06
N HIS A 140 -9.56 -7.35 -6.49
CA HIS A 140 -10.08 -8.48 -7.24
C HIS A 140 -11.52 -8.20 -7.69
N THR A 141 -11.94 -8.63 -8.88
CA THR A 141 -13.35 -8.46 -9.31
C THR A 141 -14.33 -9.18 -8.38
N ALA A 142 -13.90 -10.26 -7.72
CA ALA A 142 -14.68 -10.91 -6.65
C ALA A 142 -14.97 -9.97 -5.47
N GLY A 143 -14.08 -9.01 -5.19
CA GLY A 143 -14.21 -8.06 -4.08
C GLY A 143 -15.28 -7.00 -4.30
N VAL A 144 -15.59 -6.68 -5.55
CA VAL A 144 -16.63 -5.71 -5.92
C VAL A 144 -17.98 -6.38 -6.21
N THR A 145 -18.15 -7.64 -5.83
CA THR A 145 -19.39 -8.39 -5.99
C THR A 145 -19.83 -8.99 -4.65
N THR A 146 -21.10 -9.36 -4.58
CA THR A 146 -21.70 -10.07 -3.44
C THR A 146 -22.64 -11.17 -3.94
N SER A 147 -22.96 -12.13 -3.07
CA SER A 147 -24.01 -13.11 -3.36
C SER A 147 -25.34 -12.40 -3.63
N VAL A 148 -26.10 -12.92 -4.59
CA VAL A 148 -27.48 -12.51 -4.86
C VAL A 148 -28.38 -12.91 -3.67
N TYR A 149 -28.05 -14.01 -3.01
CA TYR A 149 -28.82 -14.60 -1.93
C TYR A 149 -28.25 -14.28 -0.55
N GLY A 150 -29.12 -14.12 0.45
CA GLY A 150 -28.69 -14.13 1.84
C GLY A 150 -28.18 -15.52 2.23
N GLU A 151 -27.31 -15.59 3.24
CA GLU A 151 -26.59 -16.81 3.66
C GLU A 151 -27.51 -18.02 3.85
N ARG A 152 -28.61 -17.85 4.61
CA ARG A 152 -29.58 -18.94 4.83
C ARG A 152 -30.17 -19.47 3.52
N ARG A 153 -30.55 -18.57 2.61
CA ARG A 153 -31.15 -18.95 1.32
C ARG A 153 -30.12 -19.58 0.39
N MET A 154 -28.89 -19.10 0.42
CA MET A 154 -27.77 -19.67 -0.33
C MET A 154 -27.54 -21.15 0.06
N VAL A 155 -27.53 -21.47 1.36
CA VAL A 155 -27.38 -22.84 1.87
C VAL A 155 -28.56 -23.75 1.45
N GLU A 156 -29.78 -23.21 1.46
CA GLU A 156 -30.96 -23.94 0.99
C GLU A 156 -30.85 -24.27 -0.51
N ILE A 157 -30.45 -23.29 -1.33
CA ILE A 157 -30.28 -23.46 -2.78
C ILE A 157 -29.13 -24.41 -3.07
N GLU A 158 -28.00 -24.31 -2.37
CA GLU A 158 -26.81 -25.15 -2.61
C GLU A 158 -27.10 -26.65 -2.51
N ARG A 159 -28.10 -27.05 -1.70
CA ARG A 159 -28.53 -28.46 -1.58
C ARG A 159 -29.23 -29.00 -2.83
N THR A 160 -29.84 -28.12 -3.62
CA THR A 160 -30.63 -28.49 -4.80
C THR A 160 -29.97 -28.06 -6.11
N ASP A 161 -29.27 -26.93 -6.10
CA ASP A 161 -28.59 -26.31 -7.24
C ASP A 161 -27.32 -25.58 -6.76
N PRO A 162 -26.17 -26.28 -6.72
CA PRO A 162 -24.89 -25.69 -6.32
C PRO A 162 -24.36 -24.60 -7.27
N VAL A 163 -24.86 -24.52 -8.50
CA VAL A 163 -24.43 -23.51 -9.48
C VAL A 163 -25.18 -22.22 -9.24
N GLU A 164 -26.50 -22.29 -9.02
CA GLU A 164 -27.32 -21.13 -8.68
C GLU A 164 -26.90 -20.51 -7.34
N SER A 165 -26.53 -21.31 -6.34
CA SER A 165 -26.12 -20.80 -5.03
C SER A 165 -24.91 -19.86 -5.10
N ARG A 166 -24.10 -19.98 -6.16
CA ARG A 166 -22.91 -19.15 -6.42
C ARG A 166 -23.23 -17.85 -7.15
N ALA A 167 -24.48 -17.59 -7.54
CA ALA A 167 -24.87 -16.39 -8.26
C ALA A 167 -24.45 -15.11 -7.53
N ARG A 168 -23.78 -14.22 -8.26
CA ARG A 168 -23.26 -12.95 -7.77
C ARG A 168 -23.90 -11.76 -8.47
N ARG A 169 -23.91 -10.63 -7.78
CA ARG A 169 -24.24 -9.31 -8.32
C ARG A 169 -23.13 -8.33 -7.99
N THR A 170 -22.94 -7.32 -8.83
CA THR A 170 -22.02 -6.23 -8.54
C THR A 170 -22.51 -5.37 -7.37
N LEU A 171 -21.55 -4.84 -6.63
CA LEU A 171 -21.78 -3.79 -5.65
C LEU A 171 -21.77 -2.45 -6.36
N ARG A 172 -22.47 -1.47 -5.80
CA ARG A 172 -22.28 -0.07 -6.19
C ARG A 172 -20.94 0.45 -5.67
N VAL A 173 -20.35 1.43 -6.34
CA VAL A 173 -19.07 2.01 -5.94
C VAL A 173 -19.07 2.51 -4.50
N GLU A 174 -20.18 3.08 -4.00
CA GLU A 174 -20.27 3.57 -2.61
C GLU A 174 -20.14 2.43 -1.60
N ASN A 175 -20.74 1.27 -1.90
CA ASN A 175 -20.63 0.08 -1.06
C ASN A 175 -19.20 -0.47 -1.09
N VAL A 176 -18.51 -0.40 -2.23
CA VAL A 176 -17.10 -0.80 -2.35
C VAL A 176 -16.20 0.13 -1.54
N VAL A 177 -16.40 1.44 -1.66
CA VAL A 177 -15.70 2.47 -0.89
C VAL A 177 -15.86 2.24 0.60
N GLN A 178 -17.10 2.06 1.08
CA GLN A 178 -17.39 1.80 2.49
C GLN A 178 -16.79 0.48 2.95
N ARG A 179 -16.99 -0.60 2.17
CA ARG A 179 -16.49 -1.94 2.50
C ARG A 179 -14.97 -1.95 2.63
N TYR A 180 -14.24 -1.16 1.86
CA TYR A 180 -12.78 -1.17 1.88
C TYR A 180 -12.15 0.03 2.58
N GLY A 181 -12.95 0.99 3.04
CA GLY A 181 -12.46 2.20 3.70
C GLY A 181 -11.63 3.07 2.76
N ILE A 182 -11.98 3.12 1.47
CA ILE A 182 -11.17 3.79 0.43
C ILE A 182 -11.00 5.29 0.71
N ASP A 183 -11.94 5.91 1.42
CA ASP A 183 -11.86 7.31 1.88
C ASP A 183 -10.54 7.65 2.60
N ALA A 184 -9.92 6.67 3.29
CA ALA A 184 -8.67 6.86 3.99
C ALA A 184 -7.52 7.31 3.06
N VAL A 185 -7.59 6.99 1.76
CA VAL A 185 -6.61 7.46 0.77
C VAL A 185 -6.53 8.99 0.72
N PHE A 186 -7.65 9.69 0.94
CA PHE A 186 -7.69 11.15 0.91
C PHE A 186 -6.90 11.81 2.05
N ALA A 187 -6.60 11.08 3.13
CA ALA A 187 -5.78 11.57 4.24
C ALA A 187 -4.28 11.68 3.88
N CYS A 188 -3.81 11.04 2.81
CA CYS A 188 -2.41 11.10 2.42
C CYS A 188 -2.14 12.42 1.67
N ALA A 189 -1.72 13.46 2.39
CA ALA A 189 -1.62 14.84 1.90
C ALA A 189 -0.67 15.03 0.70
N ALA A 190 0.40 14.25 0.62
CA ALA A 190 1.42 14.36 -0.42
C ALA A 190 1.14 13.50 -1.68
N LEU A 191 0.06 12.71 -1.70
CA LEU A 191 -0.27 11.85 -2.86
C LEU A 191 -0.33 12.65 -4.15
N ARG A 192 0.35 12.15 -5.17
CA ARG A 192 0.40 12.63 -6.55
C ARG A 192 -0.16 11.60 -7.52
N LYS A 193 -0.04 10.32 -7.18
CA LYS A 193 -0.52 9.21 -7.99
C LYS A 193 -1.14 8.11 -7.15
N VAL A 194 -2.30 7.64 -7.59
CA VAL A 194 -2.94 6.42 -7.13
C VAL A 194 -3.07 5.46 -8.31
N ARG A 195 -2.64 4.22 -8.13
CA ARG A 195 -2.86 3.15 -9.10
C ARG A 195 -3.74 2.08 -8.47
N VAL A 196 -4.84 1.77 -9.13
CA VAL A 196 -5.70 0.64 -8.81
C VAL A 196 -5.40 -0.46 -9.81
N ASP A 197 -4.62 -1.44 -9.38
CA ASP A 197 -4.42 -2.65 -10.16
C ASP A 197 -5.61 -3.58 -9.91
N TYR A 198 -6.10 -4.28 -10.93
CA TYR A 198 -7.19 -5.22 -10.74
C TYR A 198 -6.91 -6.59 -11.34
N VAL A 199 -7.32 -7.61 -10.57
CA VAL A 199 -7.26 -9.01 -10.97
C VAL A 199 -8.66 -9.45 -11.37
N GLU A 200 -8.80 -9.87 -12.62
CA GLU A 200 -10.03 -10.40 -13.17
C GLU A 200 -10.19 -11.87 -12.79
N SER A 201 -11.29 -12.18 -12.10
CA SER A 201 -11.65 -13.53 -11.69
C SER A 201 -12.62 -14.15 -12.68
N GLU A 202 -12.16 -15.18 -13.40
CA GLU A 202 -13.01 -15.97 -14.30
C GLU A 202 -14.25 -16.53 -13.59
N LEU A 203 -14.07 -17.12 -12.40
CA LEU A 203 -15.16 -17.63 -11.57
C LEU A 203 -16.17 -16.55 -11.17
N THR A 204 -15.70 -15.31 -10.94
CA THR A 204 -16.63 -14.21 -10.61
C THR A 204 -17.41 -13.80 -11.84
N LEU A 205 -16.77 -13.72 -13.01
CA LEU A 205 -17.43 -13.37 -14.26
C LEU A 205 -18.47 -14.42 -14.64
N GLU A 206 -18.13 -15.70 -14.55
CA GLU A 206 -19.03 -16.83 -14.85
C GLU A 206 -20.31 -16.78 -14.01
N HIS A 207 -20.19 -16.38 -12.74
CA HIS A 207 -21.32 -16.37 -11.81
C HIS A 207 -21.94 -14.99 -11.59
N CYS A 208 -21.42 -13.91 -12.20
CA CYS A 208 -21.98 -12.58 -12.07
C CYS A 208 -23.18 -12.41 -13.01
N ARG A 209 -24.38 -12.42 -12.43
CA ARG A 209 -25.64 -12.33 -13.20
C ARG A 209 -26.14 -10.91 -13.41
N HIS A 210 -25.68 -9.99 -12.57
CA HIS A 210 -26.16 -8.61 -12.56
C HIS A 210 -25.02 -7.62 -12.43
N GLY A 211 -24.86 -6.80 -13.47
CA GLY A 211 -23.86 -5.73 -13.56
C GLY A 211 -22.50 -6.21 -14.05
N ASP A 212 -21.62 -5.24 -14.30
CA ASP A 212 -20.24 -5.45 -14.74
C ASP A 212 -19.25 -5.15 -13.61
N PRO A 213 -18.55 -6.15 -13.04
CA PRO A 213 -17.56 -5.95 -12.00
C PRO A 213 -16.42 -5.00 -12.41
N TYR A 214 -16.03 -5.02 -13.69
CA TYR A 214 -15.01 -4.11 -14.19
C TYR A 214 -15.50 -2.66 -14.19
N GLY A 215 -16.73 -2.42 -14.63
CA GLY A 215 -17.39 -1.11 -14.54
C GLY A 215 -17.30 -0.47 -13.16
N VAL A 216 -17.49 -1.25 -12.08
CA VAL A 216 -17.38 -0.74 -10.70
C VAL A 216 -15.95 -0.27 -10.36
N ILE A 217 -14.92 -0.94 -10.90
CA ILE A 217 -13.51 -0.55 -10.70
C ILE A 217 -13.20 0.73 -11.48
N VAL A 218 -13.78 0.90 -12.67
CA VAL A 218 -13.67 2.15 -13.44
C VAL A 218 -14.42 3.29 -12.73
N GLU A 219 -15.59 3.04 -12.16
CA GLU A 219 -16.32 4.01 -11.33
C GLU A 219 -15.49 4.43 -10.10
N LEU A 220 -14.74 3.51 -9.50
CA LEU A 220 -13.83 3.83 -8.40
C LEU A 220 -12.73 4.83 -8.81
N GLN A 221 -12.25 4.76 -10.05
CA GLN A 221 -11.33 5.77 -10.59
C GLN A 221 -11.95 7.16 -10.56
N ALA A 222 -13.17 7.29 -11.10
CA ALA A 222 -13.89 8.55 -11.15
C ALA A 222 -14.21 9.08 -9.74
N TYR A 223 -14.56 8.18 -8.81
CA TYR A 223 -14.76 8.50 -7.40
C TYR A 223 -13.48 9.08 -6.77
N LEU A 224 -12.32 8.45 -6.96
CA LEU A 224 -11.06 8.93 -6.41
C LEU A 224 -10.66 10.29 -7.01
N VAL A 225 -10.75 10.44 -8.34
CA VAL A 225 -10.46 11.71 -9.03
C VAL A 225 -11.33 12.83 -8.47
N SER A 226 -12.64 12.60 -8.38
CA SER A 226 -13.60 13.59 -7.87
C SER A 226 -13.35 13.91 -6.39
N GLY A 227 -13.08 12.89 -5.56
CA GLY A 227 -12.82 13.07 -4.14
C GLY A 227 -11.54 13.85 -3.83
N PHE A 228 -10.49 13.71 -4.64
CA PHE A 228 -9.31 14.56 -4.55
C PHE A 228 -9.59 16.00 -5.02
N ALA A 229 -10.32 16.16 -6.13
CA ALA A 229 -10.67 17.47 -6.67
C ALA A 229 -11.51 18.30 -5.68
N GLN A 230 -12.48 17.68 -5.00
CA GLN A 230 -13.28 18.31 -3.93
C GLN A 230 -12.44 18.80 -2.75
N ARG A 231 -11.25 18.24 -2.56
CA ARG A 231 -10.27 18.65 -1.53
C ARG A 231 -9.20 19.60 -2.07
N GLY A 232 -9.40 20.16 -3.27
CA GLY A 232 -8.47 21.09 -3.92
C GLY A 232 -7.19 20.44 -4.41
N ARG A 233 -7.18 19.13 -4.66
CA ARG A 233 -5.97 18.37 -5.05
C ARG A 233 -6.14 17.73 -6.41
N THR A 234 -5.08 17.79 -7.22
CA THR A 234 -4.99 17.05 -8.48
C THR A 234 -4.08 15.83 -8.26
N VAL A 235 -4.68 14.64 -8.32
CA VAL A 235 -3.98 13.36 -8.16
C VAL A 235 -4.25 12.52 -9.40
N ARG A 236 -3.21 11.99 -10.02
CA ARG A 236 -3.34 11.06 -11.14
C ARG A 236 -3.89 9.74 -10.63
N VAL A 237 -5.04 9.31 -11.13
CA VAL A 237 -5.60 7.98 -10.80
C VAL A 237 -5.56 7.11 -12.05
N ASP A 238 -4.78 6.04 -12.01
CA ASP A 238 -4.70 5.03 -13.06
C ASP A 238 -5.43 3.75 -12.61
N VAL A 239 -6.21 3.14 -13.51
CA VAL A 239 -6.72 1.76 -13.34
C VAL A 239 -6.04 0.86 -14.35
N ARG A 240 -5.55 -0.30 -13.93
CA ARG A 240 -4.87 -1.25 -14.82
C ARG A 240 -5.22 -2.70 -14.48
N ARG A 241 -5.34 -3.53 -15.50
CA ARG A 241 -5.37 -4.98 -15.30
C ARG A 241 -3.98 -5.43 -14.86
N ALA A 242 -3.92 -6.18 -13.76
CA ALA A 242 -2.70 -6.82 -13.25
C ALA A 242 -2.29 -8.02 -14.11
#